data_AF-A0A257PSC4-F1
#
_entry.id   AF-A0A257PSC4-F1
#
_cell.length_a   1.000
_cell.length_b   1.000
_cell.length_c   1.000
_cell.angle_alpha   90.00
_cell.angle_beta   90.00
_cell.angle_gamma   90.00
#
_symmetry.space_group_name_H-M   'P 1'
#
loop_
_entity.id
_entity.type
_entity.pdbx_description
1 polymer ?
#
loop_
_entity_poly.entity_id
_entity_poly.type
_entity_poly.pdbx_seq_one_letter_code
_entity_poly.pdbx_strand_id
1 'polypeptide(L)'
;MSGTAQGGTAQGEADASRPGDRALHLLDKLLTERPERVGHDFSEATRCLSAYRDELIAIWRRTLDAADKRRLDQVNAVLSVVIGGHYPLGPVPWPEIEKARRMFVSVMNGAGSSGTA
;
A
#
# COMPACT_ATOMS: atom_id res chain seq x y z
N MET A 1 3.78 -27.01 -46.02
CA MET A 1 3.71 -25.54 -45.93
C MET A 1 2.41 -25.18 -45.23
N SER A 2 2.44 -24.14 -44.38
CA SER A 2 1.37 -23.69 -43.45
C SER A 2 1.28 -24.55 -42.18
N GLY A 3 1.78 -24.17 -41.00
CA GLY A 3 2.18 -22.85 -40.51
C GLY A 3 1.01 -22.12 -39.89
N THR A 4 0.72 -22.38 -38.61
CA THR A 4 0.29 -21.38 -37.60
C THR A 4 0.27 -22.04 -36.22
N ALA A 5 1.40 -21.90 -35.52
CA ALA A 5 1.40 -21.84 -34.07
C ALA A 5 1.05 -20.40 -33.66
N GLN A 6 -0.02 -20.24 -32.88
CA GLN A 6 -0.31 -19.05 -32.08
C GLN A 6 -0.49 -19.61 -30.66
N GLY A 7 0.44 -19.45 -29.71
CA GLY A 7 1.34 -18.30 -29.53
C GLY A 7 0.56 -17.15 -28.92
N GLY A 8 0.16 -17.33 -27.66
CA GLY A 8 -0.64 -16.36 -26.90
C GLY A 8 -0.48 -16.53 -25.39
N THR A 9 0.72 -16.87 -24.92
CA THR A 9 1.08 -16.72 -23.50
C THR A 9 1.57 -15.28 -23.30
N ALA A 10 0.63 -14.38 -23.07
CA ALA A 10 0.91 -13.00 -22.68
C ALA A 10 -0.15 -12.48 -21.69
N GLN A 11 -0.48 -13.28 -20.66
CA GLN A 11 -0.70 -12.71 -19.34
C GLN A 11 0.65 -12.78 -18.62
N GLY A 12 1.49 -11.78 -18.91
CA GLY A 12 2.76 -11.59 -18.23
C GLY A 12 2.53 -11.46 -16.74
N GLU A 13 3.35 -12.18 -15.97
CA GLU A 13 3.84 -11.80 -14.65
C GLU A 13 3.01 -10.69 -14.01
N ALA A 14 2.04 -11.07 -13.17
CA ALA A 14 1.58 -10.16 -12.14
C ALA A 14 2.82 -9.83 -11.31
N ASP A 15 3.44 -8.70 -11.66
CA ASP A 15 4.53 -8.03 -10.99
C ASP A 15 4.37 -8.31 -9.49
N ALA A 16 5.26 -9.14 -8.94
CA ALA A 16 5.26 -9.53 -7.53
C ALA A 16 5.76 -8.34 -6.68
N SER A 17 5.29 -7.14 -7.02
CA SER A 17 5.46 -5.90 -6.31
C SER A 17 4.98 -6.14 -4.89
N ARG A 18 5.85 -5.84 -3.92
CA ARG A 18 5.53 -6.09 -2.51
C ARG A 18 4.24 -5.34 -2.18
N PRO A 19 3.39 -5.88 -1.28
CA PRO A 19 2.14 -5.22 -0.90
C PRO A 19 2.30 -3.73 -0.55
N GLY A 20 3.43 -3.35 0.05
CA GLY A 20 3.75 -1.95 0.34
C GLY A 20 3.94 -1.09 -0.91
N ASP A 21 4.72 -1.54 -1.89
CA ASP A 21 4.95 -0.83 -3.15
C ASP A 21 3.66 -0.67 -3.94
N ARG A 22 2.86 -1.74 -3.99
CA ARG A 22 1.54 -1.72 -4.65
C ARG A 22 0.57 -0.77 -3.97
N ALA A 23 0.53 -0.77 -2.63
CA ALA A 23 -0.27 0.17 -1.86
C ALA A 23 0.13 1.62 -2.16
N LEU A 24 1.44 1.93 -2.19
CA LEU A 24 1.92 3.26 -2.47
C LEU A 24 1.50 3.73 -3.87
N HIS A 25 1.67 2.86 -4.87
CA HIS A 25 1.28 3.16 -6.26
C HIS A 25 -0.22 3.50 -6.37
N LEU A 26 -1.08 2.74 -5.69
CA LEU A 26 -2.53 2.99 -5.70
C LEU A 26 -2.89 4.30 -4.99
N LEU A 27 -2.21 4.64 -3.89
CA LEU A 27 -2.40 5.92 -3.22
C LEU A 27 -1.96 7.10 -4.10
N ASP A 28 -0.85 6.95 -4.83
CA ASP A 28 -0.38 7.96 -5.79
C ASP A 28 -1.37 8.16 -6.94
N LYS A 29 -1.93 7.06 -7.46
CA LYS A 29 -2.99 7.10 -8.46
C LYS A 29 -4.22 7.85 -7.94
N LEU A 30 -4.73 7.47 -6.77
CA LEU A 30 -5.90 8.10 -6.14
C LEU A 30 -5.70 9.61 -5.90
N LEU A 31 -4.51 10.01 -5.45
CA LEU A 31 -4.19 11.43 -5.19
C LEU A 31 -4.03 12.24 -6.47
N THR A 32 -3.63 11.60 -7.58
CA THR A 32 -3.50 12.21 -8.89
C THR A 32 -4.86 12.38 -9.56
N GLU A 33 -5.66 11.30 -9.59
CA GLU A 33 -6.95 11.28 -10.29
C GLU A 33 -8.08 11.95 -9.50
N ARG A 34 -8.00 11.91 -8.16
CA ARG A 34 -9.02 12.41 -7.24
C ARG A 34 -10.45 12.08 -7.70
N PRO A 35 -10.76 10.80 -7.93
CA PRO A 35 -12.03 10.41 -8.52
C PRO A 35 -13.22 10.88 -7.68
N GLU A 36 -14.24 11.42 -8.34
CA GLU A 36 -15.49 11.84 -7.68
C GLU A 36 -16.26 10.64 -7.11
N ARG A 37 -16.12 9.46 -7.74
CA ARG A 37 -16.71 8.21 -7.27
C ARG A 37 -15.64 7.31 -6.69
N VAL A 38 -15.80 7.00 -5.42
CA VAL A 38 -14.96 6.03 -4.73
C VAL A 38 -15.18 4.64 -5.35
N GLY A 39 -14.09 3.95 -5.67
CA GLY A 39 -14.16 2.72 -6.46
C GLY A 39 -13.06 1.71 -6.14
N HIS A 40 -12.77 0.84 -7.12
CA HIS A 40 -11.90 -0.32 -6.99
C HIS A 40 -10.50 0.01 -6.42
N ASP A 41 -9.93 1.17 -6.77
CA ASP A 41 -8.59 1.55 -6.33
C ASP A 41 -8.48 1.76 -4.81
N PHE A 42 -9.52 2.30 -4.16
CA PHE A 42 -9.54 2.43 -2.68
C PHE A 42 -9.64 1.06 -2.00
N SER A 43 -10.47 0.18 -2.54
CA SER A 43 -10.59 -1.21 -2.06
C SER A 43 -9.25 -1.92 -2.17
N GLU A 44 -8.57 -1.78 -3.31
CA GLU A 44 -7.28 -2.41 -3.55
C GLU A 44 -6.17 -1.82 -2.68
N ALA A 45 -6.11 -0.50 -2.54
CA ALA A 45 -5.16 0.15 -1.65
C ALA A 45 -5.32 -0.33 -0.20
N THR A 46 -6.57 -0.49 0.26
CA THR A 46 -6.87 -1.02 1.60
C THR A 46 -6.39 -2.47 1.77
N ARG A 47 -6.59 -3.32 0.74
CA ARG A 47 -6.10 -4.71 0.74
C ARG A 47 -4.57 -4.78 0.79
N CYS A 48 -3.88 -4.02 -0.05
CA CYS A 48 -2.43 -3.98 -0.09
C CYS A 48 -1.82 -3.45 1.22
N LEU A 49 -2.41 -2.40 1.81
CA LEU A 49 -1.99 -1.88 3.13
C LEU A 49 -2.20 -2.90 4.25
N SER A 50 -3.30 -3.66 4.20
CA SER A 50 -3.56 -4.72 5.18
C SER A 50 -2.54 -5.85 5.07
N ALA A 51 -2.21 -6.28 3.85
CA ALA A 51 -1.18 -7.28 3.61
C ALA A 51 0.22 -6.79 4.07
N TYR A 52 0.56 -5.53 3.81
CA TYR A 52 1.81 -4.94 4.31
C TYR A 52 1.86 -4.86 5.85
N ARG A 53 0.74 -4.53 6.50
CA ARG A 53 0.63 -4.58 7.97
C ARG A 53 0.91 -6.00 8.47
N ASP A 54 0.37 -7.02 7.81
CA ASP A 54 0.55 -8.41 8.22
C ASP A 54 2.02 -8.84 8.09
N GLU A 55 2.76 -8.36 7.07
CA GLU A 55 4.23 -8.52 6.99
C GLU A 55 4.94 -7.90 8.21
N LEU A 56 4.58 -6.67 8.58
CA LEU A 56 5.15 -5.99 9.74
C LEU A 56 4.80 -6.70 11.06
N ILE A 57 3.62 -7.30 11.19
CA ILE A 57 3.23 -8.10 12.37
C ILE A 57 4.14 -9.32 12.47
N ALA A 58 4.40 -10.00 11.35
CA ALA A 58 5.29 -11.15 11.32
C ALA A 58 6.74 -10.76 11.64
N ILE A 59 7.21 -9.59 11.23
CA ILE A 59 8.53 -9.06 11.61
C ILE A 59 8.57 -8.76 13.11
N TRP A 60 7.65 -7.94 13.62
CA TRP A 60 7.61 -7.54 15.03
C TRP A 60 7.49 -8.75 15.97
N ARG A 61 6.71 -9.78 15.62
CA ARG A 61 6.62 -11.00 16.44
C ARG A 61 7.94 -11.78 16.52
N ARG A 62 8.83 -11.64 15.55
CA ARG A 62 10.15 -12.28 15.53
C ARG A 62 11.21 -11.45 16.26
N THR A 63 11.15 -10.13 16.13
CA THR A 63 12.16 -9.21 16.67
C THR A 63 11.80 -8.67 18.06
N LEU A 64 10.50 -8.53 18.35
CA LEU A 64 9.93 -7.78 19.48
C LEU A 64 10.45 -6.35 19.59
N ASP A 65 10.96 -5.78 18.49
CA ASP A 65 11.55 -4.44 18.47
C ASP A 65 10.46 -3.36 18.60
N ALA A 66 10.69 -2.38 19.47
CA ALA A 66 9.84 -1.21 19.62
C ALA A 66 9.76 -0.36 18.34
N ALA A 67 10.79 -0.37 17.50
CA ALA A 67 10.79 0.29 16.20
C ALA A 67 9.78 -0.37 15.24
N ASP A 68 9.74 -1.70 15.18
CA ASP A 68 8.76 -2.43 14.36
C ASP A 68 7.33 -2.24 14.88
N LYS A 69 7.15 -2.21 16.21
CA LYS A 69 5.85 -1.84 16.82
C LYS A 69 5.39 -0.44 16.40
N ARG A 70 6.29 0.55 16.42
CA ARG A 70 5.98 1.92 16.00
C ARG A 70 5.59 1.98 14.52
N ARG A 71 6.27 1.23 13.66
CA ARG A 71 5.92 1.12 12.22
C ARG A 71 4.52 0.51 12.03
N LEU A 72 4.16 -0.49 12.84
CA LEU A 72 2.81 -1.06 12.85
C LEU A 72 1.74 -0.04 13.26
N ASP A 73 1.98 0.72 14.33
CA ASP A 73 1.04 1.75 14.78
C ASP A 73 0.82 2.81 13.70
N GLN A 74 1.88 3.20 12.99
CA GLN A 74 1.81 4.14 11.86
C GLN A 74 1.01 3.58 10.68
N VAL A 75 1.23 2.32 10.29
CA VAL A 75 0.44 1.68 9.21
C VAL A 75 -1.03 1.54 9.58
N ASN A 76 -1.36 1.25 10.85
CA ASN A 76 -2.74 1.24 11.32
C ASN A 76 -3.41 2.61 11.22
N ALA A 77 -2.67 3.69 11.51
CA ALA A 77 -3.17 5.05 11.32
C ALA A 77 -3.43 5.36 9.84
N VAL A 78 -2.51 4.98 8.94
CA VAL A 78 -2.68 5.11 7.48
C VAL A 78 -3.92 4.34 7.00
N LEU A 79 -4.07 3.07 7.40
CA LEU A 79 -5.24 2.24 7.07
C LEU A 79 -6.56 2.90 7.47
N SER A 80 -6.62 3.45 8.68
CA SER A 80 -7.82 4.12 9.20
C SER A 80 -8.22 5.32 8.34
N VAL A 81 -7.25 6.13 7.92
CA VAL A 81 -7.48 7.29 7.05
C VAL A 81 -7.94 6.86 5.66
N VAL A 82 -7.29 5.84 5.07
CA VAL A 82 -7.65 5.33 3.73
C VAL A 82 -9.05 4.72 3.72
N ILE A 83 -9.42 3.97 4.77
CA ILE A 83 -10.78 3.44 4.93
C ILE A 83 -11.80 4.58 5.07
N GLY A 84 -11.46 5.63 5.83
CA GLY A 84 -12.30 6.83 5.94
C GLY A 84 -12.51 7.53 4.59
N GLY A 85 -11.48 7.55 3.73
CA GLY A 85 -11.61 8.04 2.36
C GLY A 85 -12.36 7.10 1.41
N HIS A 86 -12.37 5.80 1.70
CA HIS A 86 -13.14 4.80 0.96
C HIS A 86 -14.65 4.92 1.25
N TYR A 87 -15.02 5.32 2.46
CA TYR A 87 -16.41 5.47 2.87
C TYR A 87 -16.64 6.84 3.52
N PRO A 88 -16.47 7.94 2.75
CA PRO A 88 -16.55 9.27 3.32
C PRO A 88 -18.01 9.60 3.69
N LEU A 89 -18.21 10.27 4.83
CA LEU A 89 -19.52 10.83 5.23
C LEU A 89 -19.85 12.14 4.49
N GLY A 90 -19.04 12.51 3.50
CA GLY A 90 -19.09 13.75 2.74
C GLY A 90 -18.11 13.69 1.56
N PRO A 91 -17.46 14.80 1.15
CA PRO A 91 -16.40 14.73 0.16
C PRO A 91 -15.21 13.90 0.68
N VAL A 92 -14.48 13.27 -0.22
CA VAL A 92 -13.26 12.53 0.12
C VAL A 92 -12.24 13.50 0.75
N PRO A 93 -11.67 13.19 1.92
CA PRO A 93 -10.71 14.06 2.61
C PRO A 93 -9.32 13.93 1.98
N TRP A 94 -9.16 14.41 0.74
CA TRP A 94 -7.90 14.32 -0.02
C TRP A 94 -6.66 14.82 0.74
N PRO A 95 -6.70 15.95 1.48
CA PRO A 95 -5.54 16.39 2.26
C PRO A 95 -5.11 15.36 3.32
N GLU A 96 -6.05 14.65 3.93
CA GLU A 96 -5.79 13.60 4.91
C GLU A 96 -5.22 12.35 4.24
N ILE A 97 -5.74 11.96 3.06
CA ILE A 97 -5.16 10.87 2.25
C ILE A 97 -3.71 11.20 1.86
N GLU A 98 -3.42 12.45 1.49
CA GLU A 98 -2.07 12.87 1.12
C GLU A 98 -1.10 12.82 2.32
N LYS A 99 -1.56 13.25 3.51
CA LYS A 99 -0.81 13.10 4.76
C LYS A 99 -0.54 11.63 5.08
N ALA A 100 -1.56 10.77 4.94
CA ALA A 100 -1.43 9.33 5.16
C ALA A 100 -0.43 8.69 4.19
N ARG A 101 -0.46 9.06 2.91
CA ARG A 101 0.52 8.62 1.91
C ARG A 101 1.94 9.02 2.29
N ARG A 102 2.18 10.27 2.71
CA ARG A 102 3.52 10.71 3.16
C ARG A 102 4.00 9.93 4.38
N MET A 103 3.12 9.70 5.35
CA MET A 103 3.42 8.87 6.52
C MET A 103 3.78 7.44 6.10
N PHE A 104 3.04 6.88 5.15
CA PHE A 104 3.28 5.53 4.64
C PHE A 104 4.66 5.39 4.00
N VAL A 105 5.09 6.37 3.19
CA VAL A 105 6.46 6.39 2.64
C VAL A 105 7.52 6.36 3.74
N SER A 106 7.34 7.15 4.81
CA SER A 106 8.27 7.11 5.96
C SER A 106 8.32 5.72 6.62
N VAL A 107 7.20 5.00 6.70
CA VAL A 107 7.18 3.63 7.25
C VAL A 107 7.93 2.64 6.36
N MET A 108 7.78 2.76 5.04
CA MET A 108 8.48 1.90 4.08
C MET A 108 10.00 2.14 4.11
N ASN A 109 10.42 3.40 4.27
CA ASN A 109 11.83 3.78 4.37
C ASN A 109 12.47 3.46 5.72
N GLY A 110 11.67 3.21 6.77
CA GLY A 110 12.12 2.89 8.12
C GLY A 110 12.88 1.58 8.30
N ALA A 111 13.26 0.90 7.20
CA ALA A 111 14.15 -0.27 7.20
C ALA A 111 15.65 0.10 7.15
N GLY A 112 16.00 1.40 7.07
CA GLY A 112 17.36 1.88 6.78
C GLY A 112 18.21 2.35 7.97
N SER A 113 17.98 1.87 9.19
CA SER A 113 18.85 2.24 10.34
C SER A 113 19.13 1.04 11.23
N SER A 114 19.87 0.09 10.68
CA SER A 114 20.65 -0.88 11.44
C SER A 114 22.06 -0.86 10.87
N GLY A 115 22.92 -0.01 11.41
CA GLY A 115 24.29 0.17 10.92
C GLY A 115 25.10 1.18 11.73
N THR A 116 25.87 0.63 12.69
CA THR A 116 27.17 1.08 13.21
C THR A 116 27.28 2.44 13.92
N ALA A 117 27.33 2.39 15.27
CA ALA A 117 28.49 2.84 16.07
C ALA A 117 28.37 2.28 17.50
#